data_AF-A0A255EG65-F1
#
_entry.id   AF-A0A255EG65-F1
#
_cell.length_a   1.000
_cell.length_b   1.000
_cell.length_c   1.000
_cell.angle_alpha   90.00
_cell.angle_beta   90.00
_cell.angle_gamma   90.00
#
_symmetry.space_group_name_H-M   'P 1'
#
loop_
_entity.id
_entity.type
_entity.pdbx_description
1 polymer ?
#
loop_
_entity_poly.entity_id
_entity_poly.type
_entity_poly.pdbx_seq_one_letter_code
_entity_poly.pdbx_strand_id
1 'polypeptide(L)'
;MPITASEARSRLFPLIEQVNDDRSAVEITSKRGNAVLMSADDYSAWQETAYLFRSPANARRLLDAMAAVENGEAVPRDLDRS
;
A
#
# COMPACT_ATOMS: atom_id res chain seq x y z
N MET A 1 -13.94 11.91 1.45
CA MET A 1 -14.78 12.32 2.61
C MET A 1 -15.24 11.05 3.30
N PRO A 2 -15.26 11.00 4.64
CA PRO A 2 -15.74 9.84 5.38
C PRO A 2 -17.24 9.62 5.14
N ILE A 3 -17.65 8.35 5.05
CA ILE A 3 -19.05 7.95 4.93
C ILE A 3 -19.52 7.28 6.22
N THR A 4 -20.83 7.20 6.43
CA THR A 4 -21.37 6.49 7.60
C THR A 4 -21.39 4.98 7.36
N ALA A 5 -21.30 4.17 8.42
CA ALA A 5 -21.43 2.71 8.31
C ALA A 5 -22.76 2.27 7.67
N SER A 6 -23.85 3.02 7.89
CA SER A 6 -25.16 2.74 7.26
C SER A 6 -25.12 2.93 5.75
N GLU A 7 -24.45 3.99 5.27
CA GLU A 7 -24.26 4.25 3.84
C GLU A 7 -23.29 3.24 3.21
N ALA A 8 -22.19 2.95 3.89
CA ALA A 8 -21.24 1.92 3.44
C ALA A 8 -21.93 0.56 3.25
N ARG A 9 -22.83 0.19 4.17
CA ARG A 9 -23.60 -1.05 4.07
C ARG A 9 -24.54 -1.08 2.86
N SER A 10 -25.19 0.04 2.52
CA SER A 10 -26.13 0.07 1.38
C SER A 10 -25.41 0.09 0.02
N ARG A 11 -24.14 0.49 -0.01
CA ARG A 11 -23.34 0.68 -1.23
C ARG A 11 -22.04 -0.14 -1.24
N LEU A 12 -21.99 -1.26 -0.53
CA LEU A 12 -20.74 -1.99 -0.31
C LEU A 12 -20.07 -2.45 -1.62
N PHE A 13 -20.83 -3.02 -2.56
CA PHE A 13 -20.27 -3.50 -3.83
C PHE A 13 -19.70 -2.37 -4.70
N PRO A 14 -20.43 -1.26 -4.97
CA PRO A 14 -19.85 -0.10 -5.65
C PRO A 14 -18.62 0.47 -4.95
N LEU A 15 -18.59 0.46 -3.61
CA LEU A 15 -17.42 0.94 -2.86
C LEU A 15 -16.21 0.01 -3.05
N ILE A 16 -16.41 -1.31 -3.11
CA ILE A 16 -15.33 -2.26 -3.40
C ILE A 16 -14.77 -2.01 -4.80
N GLU A 17 -15.63 -1.86 -5.82
CA GLU A 17 -15.18 -1.51 -7.18
C GLU A 17 -14.37 -0.19 -7.16
N GLN A 18 -14.94 0.85 -6.54
CA GLN A 18 -14.29 2.16 -6.44
C GLN A 18 -12.89 2.10 -5.81
N VAL A 19 -12.71 1.41 -4.67
CA VAL A 19 -11.40 1.37 -4.02
C VAL A 19 -10.35 0.57 -4.81
N ASN A 20 -10.78 -0.37 -5.65
CA ASN A 20 -9.88 -1.13 -6.52
C ASN A 20 -9.49 -0.31 -7.77
N ASP A 21 -10.44 0.40 -8.36
CA ASP A 21 -10.24 1.18 -9.59
C ASP A 21 -9.50 2.50 -9.31
N ASP A 22 -9.97 3.27 -8.31
CA ASP A 22 -9.41 4.59 -7.99
C ASP A 22 -8.12 4.50 -7.15
N ARG A 23 -7.80 3.31 -6.61
CA ARG A 23 -6.69 3.09 -5.65
C ARG A 23 -6.73 4.07 -4.48
N SER A 24 -7.94 4.42 -4.03
CA SER A 24 -8.19 5.40 -2.98
C SER A 24 -8.94 4.77 -1.82
N ALA A 25 -8.46 5.00 -0.59
CA ALA A 25 -9.08 4.47 0.61
C ALA A 25 -10.30 5.31 1.05
N VAL A 26 -11.35 4.63 1.49
CA VAL A 26 -12.57 5.25 2.02
C VAL A 26 -12.64 5.04 3.54
N GLU A 27 -12.75 6.13 4.30
CA GLU A 27 -13.01 6.06 5.74
C GLU A 27 -14.51 5.85 5.99
N ILE A 28 -14.83 4.86 6.81
CA ILE A 28 -16.16 4.51 7.28
C ILE A 28 -16.26 4.85 8.76
N THR A 29 -17.23 5.70 9.11
CA THR A 29 -17.45 6.18 10.48
C THR A 29 -18.63 5.50 11.14
N SER A 30 -18.51 5.17 12.43
CA SER A 30 -19.60 4.59 13.21
C SER A 30 -19.56 5.02 14.67
N LYS A 31 -20.68 4.87 15.38
CA LYS A 31 -20.75 5.14 16.84
C LYS A 31 -19.82 4.26 17.67
N ARG A 32 -19.29 3.16 17.12
CA ARG A 32 -18.42 2.20 17.82
C ARG A 32 -16.96 2.25 17.34
N GLY A 33 -16.61 3.22 16.50
CA GLY A 33 -15.29 3.36 15.92
C GLY A 33 -15.33 3.42 14.39
N ASN A 34 -14.21 3.84 13.82
CA ASN A 34 -14.04 4.01 12.39
C ASN A 34 -13.28 2.82 11.80
N ALA A 35 -13.46 2.60 10.50
CA ALA A 35 -12.74 1.62 9.71
C ALA A 35 -12.32 2.26 8.39
N VAL A 36 -11.33 1.65 7.72
CA VAL A 36 -10.93 2.03 6.37
C VAL A 36 -11.19 0.87 5.43
N LEU A 37 -11.84 1.16 4.31
CA LEU A 37 -11.95 0.26 3.17
C LEU A 37 -10.93 0.69 2.13
N MET A 38 -10.12 -0.25 1.64
CA MET A 38 -9.14 -0.05 0.57
C MET A 38 -9.02 -1.32 -0.26
N SER A 39 -8.36 -1.25 -1.42
CA SER A 39 -8.08 -2.45 -2.21
C SER A 39 -7.20 -3.43 -1.43
N ALA A 40 -7.37 -4.72 -1.69
CA ALA A 40 -6.54 -5.74 -1.04
C ALA A 40 -5.07 -5.60 -1.47
N ASP A 41 -4.83 -5.27 -2.75
CA ASP A 41 -3.49 -5.03 -3.29
C ASP A 41 -2.78 -3.88 -2.56
N ASP A 42 -3.46 -2.75 -2.35
CA ASP A 42 -2.85 -1.61 -1.65
C ASP A 42 -2.57 -1.95 -0.19
N TYR A 43 -3.45 -2.72 0.46
CA TYR A 43 -3.20 -3.21 1.82
C TYR A 43 -1.96 -4.11 1.87
N SER A 44 -1.84 -5.08 0.96
CA SER A 44 -0.67 -5.97 0.89
C SER A 44 0.62 -5.21 0.57
N ALA A 45 0.60 -4.30 -0.40
CA ALA A 45 1.75 -3.45 -0.73
C ALA A 45 2.17 -2.57 0.46
N TRP A 46 1.20 -2.05 1.21
CA TRP A 46 1.48 -1.26 2.41
C TRP A 46 2.11 -2.11 3.53
N GLN A 47 1.60 -3.34 3.75
CA GLN A 47 2.20 -4.27 4.72
C GLN A 47 3.63 -4.66 4.34
N GLU A 48 3.88 -4.94 3.05
CA GLU A 48 5.21 -5.27 2.54
C GLU A 48 6.17 -4.08 2.71
N THR A 49 5.73 -2.87 2.35
CA THR A 49 6.52 -1.65 2.54
C THR A 49 6.83 -1.46 4.02
N ALA A 50 5.84 -1.56 4.91
CA ALA A 50 6.06 -1.46 6.35
C ALA A 50 7.04 -2.54 6.86
N TYR A 51 6.97 -3.75 6.31
CA TYR A 51 7.91 -4.84 6.63
C TYR A 51 9.35 -4.51 6.19
N LEU A 52 9.55 -4.06 4.94
CA LEU A 52 10.86 -3.67 4.42
C LEU A 52 11.50 -2.55 5.25
N PHE A 53 10.68 -1.61 5.72
CA PHE A 53 11.14 -0.46 6.51
C PHE A 53 11.24 -0.73 8.02
N ARG A 54 10.86 -1.92 8.50
CA ARG A 54 10.87 -2.27 9.93
C ARG A 54 12.27 -2.22 10.56
N SER A 55 13.30 -2.52 9.79
CA SER A 55 14.70 -2.41 10.23
C SER A 55 15.33 -1.14 9.67
N PRO A 56 15.82 -0.21 10.49
CA PRO A 56 16.50 0.99 10.02
C PRO A 56 17.67 0.68 9.07
N ALA A 57 18.40 -0.41 9.34
CA ALA A 57 19.49 -0.86 8.49
C ALA A 57 18.99 -1.36 7.12
N ASN A 58 17.86 -2.07 7.07
CA ASN A 58 17.27 -2.53 5.82
C ASN A 58 16.67 -1.36 5.01
N ALA A 59 15.95 -0.46 5.68
CA ALA A 59 15.42 0.77 5.08
C ALA A 59 16.54 1.60 4.45
N ARG A 60 17.66 1.79 5.16
CA ARG A 60 18.81 2.51 4.63
C ARG A 60 19.38 1.85 3.38
N ARG A 61 19.59 0.53 3.41
CA ARG A 61 20.08 -0.24 2.25
C ARG A 61 19.16 -0.11 1.04
N LEU A 62 17.83 -0.16 1.25
CA LEU A 62 16.86 -0.03 0.18
C LEU A 62 16.92 1.37 -0.45
N LEU A 63 16.95 2.42 0.38
CA LEU A 63 17.06 3.80 -0.09
C LEU A 63 18.37 4.09 -0.82
N ASP A 64 19.50 3.58 -0.31
CA ASP A 64 20.80 3.71 -0.97
C ASP A 64 20.82 2.98 -2.33
N ALA A 65 20.20 1.79 -2.41
CA ALA A 65 20.07 1.06 -3.67
C ALA A 65 19.18 1.79 -4.69
N MET A 66 18.07 2.40 -4.25
CA MET A 66 17.23 3.24 -5.12
C MET A 66 18.01 4.44 -5.66
N ALA A 67 18.74 5.16 -4.81
CA ALA A 67 19.55 6.30 -5.22
C ALA A 67 20.65 5.91 -6.23
N ALA A 68 21.31 4.76 -6.02
CA ALA A 68 22.31 4.26 -6.97
C ALA A 68 21.69 3.97 -8.35
N VAL A 69 20.47 3.42 -8.41
CA VAL A 69 19.76 3.20 -9.68
C VAL A 69 19.40 4.52 -10.36
N GLU A 70 18.85 5.48 -9.61
CA GLU A 70 18.47 6.81 -10.14
C GLU A 70 19.67 7.61 -10.67
N ASN A 71 20.83 7.48 -10.01
CA ASN A 71 22.08 8.12 -10.42
C ASN A 71 22.82 7.36 -11.54
N GLY A 72 22.31 6.20 -11.99
CA GLY A 72 22.97 5.38 -13.01
C GLY A 72 24.20 4.61 -12.52
N GLU A 73 24.36 4.45 -11.20
CA GLU A 73 25.46 3.73 -10.55
C GLU A 73 25.16 2.24 -10.36
N ALA A 74 23.94 1.80 -10.72
CA ALA A 74 23.57 0.39 -10.65
C ALA A 74 24.44 -0.46 -11.58
N VAL A 75 25.03 -1.53 -11.02
CA VAL A 75 25.88 -2.45 -11.78
C VAL A 75 25.06 -3.63 -12.27
N PRO A 76 24.87 -3.81 -13.59
CA PRO A 76 24.21 -4.99 -14.14
C PRO A 76 24.99 -6.26 -13.75
N ARG A 77 24.25 -7.27 -13.32
CA ARG A 77 24.80 -8.61 -13.04
C ARG A 77 23.95 -9.62 -13.78
N ASP A 78 24.60 -10.55 -14.45
CA ASP A 78 23.91 -11.71 -14.99
C ASP A 78 23.38 -12.57 -13.84
N LEU A 79 22.16 -13.08 -13.99
CA LEU A 79 21.60 -14.01 -13.03
C LEU A 79 22.37 -15.34 -13.16
N ASP A 80 23.04 -15.73 -12.08
CA ASP A 80 23.64 -17.05 -11.98
C ASP A 80 22.51 -18.08 -11.95
N ARG A 81 22.36 -18.81 -13.06
CA ARG A 81 21.39 -19.91 -13.20
C ARG A 81 22.11 -21.21 -12.92
N SER A 82 22.61 -21.37 -11.70
CA SER A 82 23.11 -22.64 -11.18
C SER A 82 22.05 -23.39 -10.37
#